data_AF-A0A8B6FYT2-F1
#
_entry.id   AF-A0A8B6FYT2-F1
#
_cell.length_a   1.000
_cell.length_b   1.000
_cell.length_c   1.000
_cell.angle_alpha   90.00
_cell.angle_beta   90.00
_cell.angle_gamma   90.00
#
_symmetry.space_group_name_H-M   'P 1'
#
loop_
_entity.id
_entity.type
_entity.pdbx_description
1 polymer ?
#
loop_
_entity_poly.entity_id
_entity_poly.type
_entity_poly.pdbx_seq_one_letter_code
_entity_poly.pdbx_strand_id
1 'polypeptide(L)'
;NYELTQMKKQDQSLASQFLKIKKAIYKQKLEWSCLDHQCMIEDAETNIDALEELRRVTDLPLQSEIDLSLKEKGFTKFNVSNRRYSMA
;
A
#
# COMPACT_ATOMS: atom_id res chain seq x y z
N ASN A 1 39.45 34.09 7.22
CA ASN A 1 38.08 34.57 6.90
C ASN A 1 37.59 34.16 5.52
N TYR A 2 38.36 34.35 4.44
CA TYR A 2 37.93 33.96 3.07
C TYR A 2 37.65 32.45 2.90
N GLU A 3 38.55 31.59 3.35
CA GLU A 3 38.39 30.12 3.25
C GLU A 3 37.13 29.62 3.95
N LEU A 4 36.87 30.11 5.18
CA LEU A 4 35.66 29.76 5.93
C LEU A 4 34.39 30.15 5.17
N THR A 5 34.38 31.30 4.48
CA THR A 5 33.25 31.73 3.65
C THR A 5 33.06 30.81 2.44
N GLN A 6 34.14 30.34 1.81
CA GLN A 6 34.04 29.40 0.68
C GLN A 6 33.55 28.03 1.13
N MET A 7 34.04 27.50 2.24
CA MET A 7 33.57 26.24 2.80
C MET A 7 32.07 26.30 3.15
N LYS A 8 31.62 27.41 3.76
CA LYS A 8 30.18 27.61 4.04
C LYS A 8 29.32 27.65 2.78
N LYS A 9 29.80 28.29 1.70
CA LYS A 9 29.08 28.32 0.41
C LYS A 9 28.97 26.93 -0.21
N GLN A 10 30.05 26.16 -0.17
CA GLN A 10 30.06 24.78 -0.67
C GLN A 10 29.09 23.90 0.14
N ASP A 11 29.14 23.98 1.46
CA ASP A 11 28.24 23.21 2.33
C ASP A 11 26.76 23.57 2.09
N GLN A 12 26.44 24.86 1.96
CA GLN A 12 25.09 25.32 1.66
C GLN A 12 24.60 24.84 0.27
N SER A 13 25.49 24.84 -0.73
CA SER A 13 25.20 24.29 -2.06
C SER A 13 24.90 22.78 -1.97
N LEU A 14 25.73 22.04 -1.23
CA LEU A 14 25.58 20.60 -1.05
C LEU A 14 24.28 20.25 -0.31
N ALA A 15 23.98 20.94 0.79
CA ALA A 15 22.74 20.78 1.54
C ALA A 15 21.52 21.06 0.64
N SER A 16 21.59 22.09 -0.19
CA SER A 16 20.53 22.42 -1.15
C SER A 16 20.31 21.30 -2.18
N GLN A 17 21.40 20.70 -2.67
CA GLN A 17 21.34 19.56 -3.59
C GLN A 17 20.74 18.33 -2.91
N PHE A 18 21.18 18.00 -1.69
CA PHE A 18 20.61 16.89 -0.92
C PHE A 18 19.12 17.06 -0.66
N LEU A 19 18.67 18.26 -0.31
CA LEU A 19 17.26 18.55 -0.10
C LEU A 19 16.44 18.37 -1.39
N LYS A 20 16.98 18.77 -2.55
CA LYS A 20 16.34 18.55 -3.86
C LYS A 20 16.21 17.06 -4.15
N ILE A 21 17.28 16.28 -3.98
CA ILE A 21 17.28 14.83 -4.19
C ILE A 21 16.27 14.16 -3.24
N LYS A 22 16.29 14.51 -1.96
CA LYS A 22 15.35 13.97 -0.97
C LYS A 22 13.89 14.22 -1.36
N LYS A 23 13.58 15.44 -1.82
CA LYS A 23 12.23 15.79 -2.30
C LYS A 23 11.83 14.97 -3.53
N ALA A 24 12.74 14.80 -4.49
CA ALA A 24 12.49 14.00 -5.69
C ALA A 24 12.21 12.53 -5.34
N ILE A 25 13.02 11.92 -4.48
CA ILE A 25 12.82 10.54 -4.02
C ILE A 25 11.48 10.41 -3.30
N TYR A 26 11.12 11.35 -2.42
CA TYR A 26 9.85 11.31 -1.71
C TYR A 26 8.65 11.39 -2.66
N LYS A 27 8.70 12.30 -3.63
CA LYS A 27 7.67 12.42 -4.66
C LYS A 27 7.51 11.10 -5.44
N GLN A 28 8.62 10.52 -5.90
CA GLN A 28 8.59 9.28 -6.66
C GLN A 28 8.04 8.10 -5.85
N LYS A 29 8.42 7.99 -4.56
CA LYS A 29 7.86 6.97 -3.66
C LYS A 29 6.36 7.14 -3.45
N LEU A 30 5.88 8.38 -3.34
CA LEU A 30 4.45 8.66 -3.21
C LEU A 30 3.70 8.25 -4.48
N GLU A 31 4.21 8.62 -5.65
CA GLU A 31 3.62 8.25 -6.95
C GLU A 31 3.54 6.72 -7.11
N TRP A 32 4.61 5.99 -6.77
CA TRP A 32 4.60 4.53 -6.77
C TRP A 32 3.59 3.93 -5.80
N SER A 33 3.49 4.45 -4.59
CA SER A 33 2.49 3.97 -3.62
C SER A 33 1.06 4.23 -4.10
N CYS A 34 0.81 5.36 -4.77
CA CYS A 34 -0.50 5.64 -5.37
C CYS A 34 -0.84 4.65 -6.49
N LEU A 35 0.12 4.35 -7.37
CA LEU A 35 -0.06 3.36 -8.43
C LEU A 35 -0.31 1.96 -7.87
N ASP A 36 0.47 1.55 -6.87
CA ASP A 36 0.30 0.26 -6.18
C ASP A 36 -1.11 0.15 -5.56
N HIS A 37 -1.56 1.18 -4.84
CA HIS A 37 -2.92 1.21 -4.30
C HIS A 37 -3.99 1.15 -5.38
N GLN A 38 -3.79 1.80 -6.53
CA GLN A 38 -4.73 1.73 -7.64
C GLN A 38 -4.83 0.29 -8.17
N CYS A 39 -3.71 -0.37 -8.43
CA CYS A 39 -3.71 -1.78 -8.85
C CYS A 39 -4.41 -2.67 -7.82
N MET A 40 -4.17 -2.46 -6.52
CA MET A 40 -4.86 -3.21 -5.46
C MET A 40 -6.38 -3.02 -5.47
N ILE A 41 -6.87 -1.82 -5.82
CA ILE A 41 -8.29 -1.53 -5.93
C ILE A 41 -8.85 -2.24 -7.17
N GLU A 42 -8.18 -2.14 -8.31
CA GLU A 42 -8.59 -2.80 -9.56
C GLU A 42 -8.67 -4.33 -9.40
N ASP A 43 -7.71 -4.93 -8.69
CA ASP A 43 -7.73 -6.35 -8.34
C ASP A 43 -8.92 -6.71 -7.43
N ALA A 44 -9.23 -5.86 -6.45
CA ALA A 44 -10.36 -6.07 -5.56
C ALA A 44 -11.71 -5.96 -6.29
N GLU A 45 -11.87 -4.98 -7.18
CA GLU A 45 -13.04 -4.81 -8.03
C GLU A 45 -13.23 -6.03 -8.94
N THR A 46 -12.16 -6.48 -9.59
CA THR A 46 -12.18 -7.68 -10.45
C THR A 46 -12.64 -8.92 -9.70
N ASN A 47 -12.17 -9.11 -8.45
CA ASN A 47 -12.60 -10.23 -7.62
C ASN A 47 -14.09 -10.15 -7.23
N ILE A 48 -14.59 -8.95 -6.94
CA ILE A 48 -16.01 -8.74 -6.64
C ILE A 48 -16.87 -9.10 -7.86
N ASP A 49 -16.48 -8.62 -9.04
CA ASP A 49 -17.20 -8.92 -10.29
C ASP A 49 -17.22 -10.43 -10.58
N ALA A 50 -16.09 -11.12 -10.39
CA ALA A 50 -16.01 -12.57 -10.58
C ALA A 50 -16.92 -13.33 -9.59
N LEU A 51 -17.01 -12.87 -8.34
CA LEU A 51 -17.92 -13.44 -7.34
C LEU A 51 -19.39 -13.17 -7.69
N GLU A 52 -19.73 -11.98 -8.20
CA GLU A 52 -21.08 -11.67 -8.64
C GLU A 52 -21.50 -12.56 -9.82
N GLU A 53 -20.63 -12.75 -10.81
CA GLU A 53 -20.89 -13.66 -11.92
C GLU A 53 -21.04 -15.12 -11.44
N LEU A 54 -20.20 -15.57 -10.50
CA LEU A 54 -20.33 -16.90 -9.91
C LEU A 54 -21.68 -17.05 -9.18
N ARG A 55 -22.14 -16.02 -8.48
CA ARG A 55 -23.44 -15.98 -7.81
C ARG A 55 -24.61 -16.05 -8.78
N ARG A 56 -24.49 -15.53 -10.01
CA ARG A 56 -25.54 -15.65 -11.04
C ARG A 56 -25.73 -17.09 -11.52
N VAL A 57 -24.67 -17.90 -11.48
CA VAL A 57 -24.68 -19.27 -12.00
C VAL A 57 -24.71 -20.35 -10.92
N THR A 58 -24.66 -19.96 -9.62
CA THR A 58 -24.68 -20.90 -8.49
C THR A 58 -25.62 -20.43 -7.38
N ASP A 59 -26.32 -21.37 -6.72
CA ASP A 59 -27.14 -21.12 -5.52
C ASP A 59 -26.29 -20.94 -4.25
N LEU A 60 -25.13 -20.28 -4.35
CA LEU A 60 -24.19 -20.15 -3.23
C LEU A 60 -24.85 -19.34 -2.11
N PRO A 61 -24.94 -19.88 -0.87
CA PRO A 61 -25.46 -19.10 0.25
C PRO A 61 -24.52 -17.92 0.52
N LEU A 62 -25.09 -16.76 0.91
CA LEU A 62 -24.39 -15.54 1.32
C LEU A 62 -23.49 -15.79 2.54
N GLN A 63 -22.42 -16.57 2.42
CA GLN A 63 -21.29 -16.41 3.32
C GLN A 63 -20.78 -15.00 3.07
N SER A 64 -20.74 -14.18 4.12
CA SER A 64 -20.37 -12.78 3.97
C SER A 64 -19.05 -12.72 3.19
N GLU A 65 -18.97 -11.88 2.17
CA GLU A 65 -17.78 -11.72 1.31
C GLU A 65 -16.49 -11.56 2.14
N ILE A 66 -16.65 -11.02 3.36
CA ILE A 66 -15.67 -10.92 4.43
C ILE A 66 -15.16 -12.30 4.89
N ASP A 67 -16.02 -13.28 5.14
CA ASP A 67 -15.63 -14.62 5.59
C ASP A 67 -14.82 -15.38 4.54
N LEU A 68 -15.12 -15.22 3.24
CA LEU A 68 -14.34 -15.83 2.15
C LEU A 68 -12.96 -15.19 2.00
N SER A 69 -12.92 -13.85 1.97
CA SER A 69 -11.66 -13.09 1.88
C SER A 69 -10.74 -13.33 3.09
N LEU A 70 -11.31 -13.42 4.30
CA LEU A 70 -10.55 -13.77 5.49
C LEU A 70 -9.98 -15.19 5.36
N LYS A 71 -10.78 -16.16 4.94
CA LYS A 71 -10.37 -17.57 4.83
C LYS A 71 -9.24 -17.77 3.83
N GLU A 72 -9.27 -17.10 2.68
CA GLU A 72 -8.18 -17.11 1.68
C GLU A 72 -6.85 -16.59 2.24
N LYS A 73 -6.92 -15.62 3.16
CA LYS A 73 -5.76 -15.06 3.86
C LYS A 73 -5.41 -15.81 5.15
N GLY A 74 -6.01 -16.98 5.40
CA GLY A 74 -5.81 -17.78 6.61
C GLY A 74 -6.46 -17.20 7.88
N PHE A 75 -7.26 -16.15 7.73
CA PHE A 75 -8.02 -15.53 8.82
C PHE A 75 -9.43 -16.10 8.91
N THR A 76 -10.00 -16.06 10.11
CA THR A 76 -11.43 -16.28 10.32
C THR A 76 -12.00 -15.07 11.04
N LYS A 77 -13.32 -14.85 10.96
CA LYS A 77 -14.02 -13.78 11.70
C LYS A 77 -13.73 -13.78 13.21
N PHE A 78 -13.43 -14.96 13.76
CA PHE A 78 -13.01 -15.11 15.16
C PHE A 78 -11.59 -14.59 15.43
N ASN A 79 -10.67 -14.74 14.48
CA ASN A 79 -9.29 -14.26 14.61
C ASN A 79 -9.23 -12.72 14.61
N VAL A 80 -10.06 -12.08 13.79
CA VAL A 80 -10.13 -10.61 13.66
C VAL A 80 -10.78 -9.97 14.89
N SER A 81 -11.93 -10.49 15.33
CA SER A 81 -12.70 -9.92 16.45
C SER A 81 -11.99 -10.05 17.81
N ASN A 82 -11.07 -11.02 17.94
CA ASN A 82 -10.37 -11.28 19.19
C ASN A 82 -8.88 -10.88 19.16
N ARG A 83 -8.40 -10.20 18.10
CA ARG A 83 -6.99 -9.83 17.86
C ARG A 83 -5.99 -10.98 18.10
N ARG A 84 -6.43 -12.23 17.95
CA ARG A 84 -5.56 -13.41 18.10
C ARG A 84 -4.97 -13.69 16.73
N TYR A 85 -3.90 -12.97 16.42
CA TYR A 85 -3.03 -13.27 15.29
C TYR A 85 -2.24 -14.54 15.61
N SER A 86 -2.88 -15.71 15.53
CA SER A 86 -2.14 -16.96 15.46
C SER A 86 -1.84 -17.20 13.99
N MET A 87 -0.59 -16.94 13.59
CA MET A 87 -0.09 -17.40 12.30
C MET A 87 0.06 -18.92 12.35
N ALA A 88 -0.44 -19.61 11.33
CA ALA A 88 -0.09 -21.00 11.04
C ALA A 88 0.97 -21.01 9.93
#